data_AF-H9MBY1-F1
#
_entry.id   AF-H9MBY1-F1
#
_cell.length_a   1.000
_cell.length_b   1.000
_cell.length_c   1.000
_cell.angle_alpha   90.00
_cell.angle_beta   90.00
_cell.angle_gamma   90.00
#
_symmetry.space_group_name_H-M   'P 1'
#
loop_
_entity.id
_entity.type
_entity.pdbx_description
1 polymer ?
#
loop_
_entity_poly.entity_id
_entity_poly.type
_entity_poly.pdbx_seq_one_letter_code
_entity_poly.pdbx_strand_id
1 'polypeptide(L)' 'EVERVAQHVLTLFAENLHLEADYFKEKFGSEPMNLMRMNLYPPCPRPDLVLGLSPHSDGGGITLLLQDDQT' A
#
# COMPACT_ATOMS: atom_id res chain seq x y z
N GLU A 1 6.15 0.91 -13.10
CA GLU A 1 6.87 1.42 -11.90
C GLU A 1 6.31 0.98 -10.55
N VAL A 2 5.09 1.35 -10.14
CA VAL A 2 4.57 1.02 -8.78
C VAL A 2 4.60 -0.49 -8.50
N GLU A 3 4.15 -1.31 -9.45
CA GLU A 3 4.19 -2.77 -9.35
C GLU A 3 5.62 -3.31 -9.20
N ARG A 4 6.57 -2.77 -9.97
CA ARG A 4 7.98 -3.16 -9.90
C ARG A 4 8.56 -2.90 -8.51
N VAL A 5 8.26 -1.74 -7.94
CA VAL A 5 8.67 -1.39 -6.57
C VAL A 5 8.01 -2.33 -5.55
N ALA A 6 6.71 -2.60 -5.68
CA ALA A 6 5.99 -3.50 -4.79
C ALA A 6 6.58 -4.92 -4.82
N GLN A 7 6.85 -5.46 -6.02
CA GLN A 7 7.47 -6.77 -6.18
C GLN A 7 8.87 -6.81 -5.57
N HIS A 8 9.68 -5.76 -5.77
CA HIS A 8 11.02 -5.70 -5.18
C HIS A 8 10.97 -5.69 -3.65
N VAL A 9 10.07 -4.91 -3.05
CA VAL A 9 9.89 -4.87 -1.59
C VAL A 9 9.40 -6.22 -1.06
N LEU A 10 8.45 -6.87 -1.74
CA LEU A 10 7.95 -8.20 -1.35
C LEU A 10 9.05 -9.26 -1.42
N THR A 11 9.92 -9.24 -2.43
CA THR A 11 11.08 -10.13 -2.49
C THR A 11 12.02 -9.90 -1.32
N LEU A 12 12.34 -8.63 -0.99
CA LEU A 12 13.16 -8.32 0.17
C LEU A 12 12.54 -8.80 1.49
N PHE A 13 11.21 -8.72 1.63
CA PHE A 13 10.51 -9.28 2.80
C PHE A 13 10.64 -10.79 2.87
N ALA A 14 10.51 -11.49 1.74
CA ALA A 14 10.64 -12.94 1.71
C ALA A 14 12.05 -13.38 2.16
N GLU A 15 13.08 -12.75 1.60
CA GLU A 15 14.48 -13.03 1.94
C GLU A 15 14.77 -12.75 3.43
N ASN A 16 14.28 -11.64 3.98
CA ASN A 16 14.45 -11.29 5.40
C ASN A 16 13.73 -12.27 6.35
N LEU A 17 12.67 -12.93 5.87
CA LEU A 17 11.96 -13.98 6.61
C LEU A 17 12.54 -15.38 6.34
N HIS A 18 13.66 -15.48 5.61
CA HIS A 18 14.28 -16.73 5.19
C HIS A 18 13.35 -17.62 4.36
N LEU A 19 12.55 -17.01 3.50
CA LEU A 19 11.68 -17.67 2.51
C LEU A 19 12.28 -17.55 1.11
N GLU A 20 11.77 -18.32 0.15
CA GLU A 20 12.10 -18.19 -1.26
C GLU A 20 11.74 -16.78 -1.79
N ALA A 21 12.58 -16.21 -2.64
CA ALA A 21 12.46 -14.82 -3.12
C ALA A 21 11.13 -14.50 -3.83
N ASP A 22 10.48 -15.52 -4.40
CA ASP A 22 9.20 -15.46 -5.08
C ASP A 22 8.00 -15.88 -4.21
N TYR A 23 8.22 -16.23 -2.93
CA TYR A 23 7.18 -16.73 -2.02
C TYR A 23 5.89 -15.91 -2.07
N PHE A 24 5.96 -14.59 -1.89
CA PHE A 24 4.76 -13.74 -1.89
C PHE A 24 4.13 -13.62 -3.28
N LYS A 25 4.94 -13.64 -4.34
CA LYS A 25 4.45 -13.61 -5.72
C LYS A 25 3.62 -14.87 -6.01
N GLU A 26 4.08 -16.03 -5.55
CA GLU A 26 3.32 -17.28 -5.67
C GLU A 26 2.03 -17.26 -4.83
N LYS A 27 2.09 -16.71 -3.61
CA LYS A 27 0.91 -16.65 -2.72
C LYS A 27 -0.17 -15.68 -3.18
N PHE A 28 0.20 -14.57 -3.82
CA PHE A 28 -0.77 -13.63 -4.40
C PHE A 28 -1.29 -14.05 -5.77
N GLY A 29 -0.73 -15.12 -6.34
CA GLY A 29 -1.14 -15.67 -7.63
C GLY A 29 -0.43 -15.03 -8.82
N SER A 30 -0.57 -15.66 -9.99
CA SER A 30 0.05 -15.22 -11.25
C SER A 30 -0.50 -13.90 -11.80
N GLU A 31 -1.71 -13.53 -11.39
CA GLU A 31 -2.39 -12.27 -11.76
C GLU A 31 -2.85 -11.54 -10.50
N PRO A 32 -1.94 -10.83 -9.81
CA PRO A 32 -2.29 -10.09 -8.60
C PRO A 32 -3.25 -8.94 -8.94
N MET A 33 -4.28 -8.77 -8.12
CA MET A 33 -5.21 -7.65 -8.24
C MET A 33 -4.53 -6.37 -7.72
N ASN A 34 -4.11 -5.51 -8.64
CA ASN A 34 -3.55 -4.20 -8.31
C ASN A 34 -4.66 -3.14 -8.28
N LEU A 35 -4.82 -2.48 -7.14
CA LEU A 35 -5.78 -1.39 -6.95
C LEU A 35 -5.04 -0.07 -6.71
N MET A 36 -5.45 0.98 -7.41
CA MET A 36 -4.93 2.34 -7.21
C MET A 36 -6.05 3.25 -6.73
N ARG A 37 -5.81 3.99 -5.65
CA ARG A 37 -6.73 5.00 -5.13
C ARG A 37 -6.06 6.36 -5.18
N MET A 38 -6.77 7.36 -5.69
CA MET A 38 -6.36 8.76 -5.67
C MET A 38 -7.29 9.48 -4.71
N ASN A 39 -6.76 9.89 -3.57
CA ASN A 39 -7.54 10.57 -2.54
C ASN A 39 -7.21 12.07 -2.57
N LEU A 40 -8.23 12.91 -2.55
CA LEU A 40 -8.11 14.36 -2.38
C LEU A 40 -8.85 14.75 -1.10
N TYR A 41 -8.12 15.25 -0.11
CA TYR A 41 -8.68 15.74 1.15
C TYR A 41 -8.73 17.26 1.11
N PRO A 42 -9.91 17.88 0.92
CA PRO A 42 -10.01 19.34 0.91
C PRO A 42 -9.78 19.92 2.32
N PRO A 43 -9.36 21.20 2.42
CA PRO A 43 -9.22 21.89 3.71
C PRO A 43 -10.51 21.81 4.53
N CYS A 44 -10.40 21.41 5.80
CA CYS A 44 -11.53 21.32 6.71
C CYS A 44 -11.57 22.57 7.61
N PRO A 45 -12.70 23.31 7.70
CA PRO A 45 -12.82 24.47 8.59
C PRO A 45 -12.77 24.13 10.09
N ARG A 46 -13.09 22.88 10.44
CA ARG A 46 -13.15 22.36 11.82
C ARG A 46 -12.46 21.00 11.91
N PRO A 47 -11.13 20.96 11.70
CA PRO A 47 -10.38 19.69 11.70
C PRO A 47 -10.41 19.01 13.09
N ASP A 48 -10.71 19.78 14.15
CA ASP A 48 -10.91 19.29 15.51
C ASP A 48 -12.15 18.40 15.68
N LEU A 49 -13.10 18.46 14.75
CA LEU A 49 -14.38 17.75 14.85
C LEU A 49 -14.51 16.57 13.88
N VAL A 50 -13.50 16.29 13.04
CA VAL A 50 -13.58 15.26 12.00
C VAL A 50 -12.36 14.34 12.04
N LEU A 51 -12.57 13.07 11.69
CA LEU A 51 -11.49 12.10 11.57
C LEU A 51 -10.83 12.10 10.18
N GLY A 52 -11.53 12.63 9.16
CA GLY A 52 -11.15 12.48 7.76
C GLY A 52 -11.41 11.04 7.28
N LEU A 53 -10.47 10.13 7.57
CA LEU A 53 -10.58 8.70 7.30
C LEU A 53 -10.56 7.94 8.62
N SER A 54 -11.55 7.07 8.85
CA SER A 54 -11.58 6.28 10.07
C SER A 54 -10.40 5.28 10.11
N PRO A 55 -9.88 4.95 11.30
CA PRO A 55 -8.88 3.89 11.45
C PRO A 55 -9.37 2.58 10.82
N HIS A 56 -8.55 1.97 9.97
CA HIS A 56 -8.85 0.73 9.28
C HIS A 56 -7.55 0.04 8.84
N SER A 57 -7.69 -1.15 8.25
CA SER A 57 -6.62 -1.85 7.54
C SER A 57 -7.03 -2.03 6.09
N ASP A 58 -6.07 -1.90 5.18
CA ASP A 58 -6.31 -2.21 3.77
C ASP A 58 -6.51 -3.70 3.56
N GLY A 59 -7.38 -4.04 2.59
CA GLY A 59 -7.51 -5.40 2.10
C GLY A 59 -6.45 -5.64 1.02
N GLY A 60 -5.39 -6.37 1.34
CA GLY A 60 -4.32 -6.69 0.37
C GLY A 60 -3.04 -7.20 1.03
N GLY A 61 -2.00 -7.35 0.21
CA GLY A 61 -0.67 -7.75 0.68
C GLY A 61 0.23 -6.57 1.04
N ILE A 62 0.29 -5.55 0.18
CA ILE A 62 1.12 -4.35 0.38
C ILE A 62 0.41 -3.11 -0.18
N THR A 63 0.48 -2.00 0.54
CA THR A 63 0.05 -0.68 0.09
C THR A 63 1.29 0.22 -0.06
N LEU A 64 1.48 0.80 -1.24
CA LEU A 64 2.47 1.85 -1.46
C LEU A 64 1.76 3.21 -1.48
N LEU A 65 2.07 4.07 -0.52
CA LEU A 65 1.46 5.39 -0.38
C LEU A 65 2.40 6.48 -0.89
N LEU A 66 1.91 7.30 -1.82
CA LEU A 66 2.54 8.56 -2.20
C LEU A 66 1.63 9.69 -1.73
N GLN A 67 2.13 10.52 -0.82
CA GLN A 67 1.45 11.72 -0.33
C GLN A 67 2.11 12.96 -0.95
N ASP A 68 1.34 14.02 -1.17
CA ASP A 68 1.87 15.31 -1.57
C ASP A 68 2.54 16.03 -0.38
N ASP A 69 3.39 17.01 -0.71
CA ASP A 69 4.12 17.80 0.29
C ASP A 69 3.26 18.92 0.92
N GLN A 70 1.98 19.02 0.54
CA GLN A 70 1.06 20.06 0.99
C GLN A 70 0.27 19.54 2.21
N THR A 71 0.77 19.83 3.41
CA THR A 71 -0.02 19.78 4.65
C THR A 71 -0.57 21.16 5.00
#